data_AF-A0ABC8XB43-F1
#
_entry.id   AF-A0ABC8XB43-F1
#
_cell.length_a   1.000
_cell.length_b   1.000
_cell.length_c   1.000
_cell.angle_alpha   90.00
_cell.angle_beta   90.00
_cell.angle_gamma   90.00
#
_symmetry.space_group_name_H-M   'P 1'
#
loop_
_entity.id
_entity.type
_entity.pdbx_description
1 polymer ?
#
loop_
_entity_poly.entity_id
_entity_poly.type
_entity_poly.pdbx_seq_one_letter_code
_entity_poly.pdbx_strand_id
1 'polypeptide(L)'
;MASLTAMERLLLFHKLERDLFHRLVHDLAQDPAVMRWVIAFWLWLESTGHHDFIRRVAALPGPVVLRFVDEAVACLRCLANLGQGTTTAGAEDGRNRYLPCTNALLNDPISNVSYFQGRRREVLDGIKHQYRSICLVVCDVGSSATCGVPAAAPLMVSFPVHPAPRVAPLPLNPMAVSFTLNPMASPWIPVRCSLLPDDYRSLFITFSKGYPISKEDIVAFFDSVFGPCVEMVMVEKVAPGQQPVYGRVILRSAAMIPVVLNGRQTAKFMIKGRHLWARIYIPASRLSYP
;
A
#
# COMPACT_ATOMS: atom_id res chain seq x y z
N MET A 1 -8.79 -13.92 39.49
CA MET A 1 -8.64 -13.44 38.11
C MET A 1 -7.32 -13.98 37.57
N ALA A 2 -7.34 -14.74 36.48
CA ALA A 2 -6.10 -15.25 35.88
C ALA A 2 -5.28 -14.08 35.31
N SER A 3 -4.00 -13.99 35.67
CA SER A 3 -3.09 -12.98 35.11
C SER A 3 -2.67 -13.42 33.71
N LEU A 4 -2.78 -12.50 32.73
CA LEU A 4 -2.22 -12.70 31.40
C LEU A 4 -0.72 -12.98 31.48
N THR A 5 -0.29 -13.98 30.72
CA THR A 5 1.12 -14.31 30.49
C THR A 5 1.83 -13.17 29.77
N ALA A 6 3.16 -13.13 29.84
CA ALA A 6 3.96 -12.14 29.11
C ALA A 6 3.70 -12.18 27.58
N MET A 7 3.46 -13.39 27.05
CA MET A 7 3.13 -13.61 25.65
C MET A 7 1.78 -12.98 25.28
N GLU A 8 0.73 -13.24 26.05
CA GLU A 8 -0.60 -12.67 25.79
C GLU A 8 -0.61 -11.15 25.89
N ARG A 9 0.17 -10.58 26.82
CA ARG A 9 0.35 -9.13 26.93
C ARG A 9 1.02 -8.54 25.69
N LEU A 10 2.04 -9.21 25.14
CA LEU A 10 2.72 -8.79 23.92
C LEU A 10 1.76 -8.83 22.71
N LEU A 11 0.98 -9.91 22.57
CA LEU A 11 -0.01 -10.05 21.50
C LEU A 11 -1.13 -9.00 21.60
N LEU A 12 -1.54 -8.65 22.81
CA LEU A 12 -2.54 -7.60 23.04
C LEU A 12 -1.98 -6.21 22.72
N PHE A 13 -0.73 -5.96 23.10
CA PHE A 13 -0.05 -4.70 22.85
C PHE A 13 0.13 -4.44 21.35
N HIS A 14 0.54 -5.46 20.59
CA HIS A 14 0.74 -5.36 19.14
C HIS A 14 -0.47 -5.85 18.32
N LYS A 15 -1.69 -5.63 18.84
CA LYS A 15 -2.92 -6.04 18.16
C LYS A 15 -3.04 -5.40 16.77
N LEU A 16 -2.68 -4.13 16.63
CA LEU A 16 -2.80 -3.40 15.37
C LEU A 16 -1.90 -3.97 14.28
N GLU A 17 -0.66 -4.30 14.62
CA GLU A 17 0.33 -4.90 13.75
C GLU A 17 -0.09 -6.30 13.32
N ARG A 18 -0.62 -7.09 14.26
CA ARG A 18 -1.17 -8.40 13.99
C ARG A 18 -2.37 -8.34 13.05
N ASP A 19 -3.33 -7.46 13.33
CA ASP A 19 -4.53 -7.27 12.49
C ASP A 19 -4.12 -6.79 11.08
N LEU A 20 -3.15 -5.88 10.97
CA LEU A 20 -2.60 -5.44 9.68
C LEU A 20 -1.89 -6.58 8.94
N PHE A 21 -1.10 -7.40 9.64
CA PHE A 21 -0.44 -8.56 9.05
C PHE A 21 -1.45 -9.57 8.51
N HIS A 22 -2.48 -9.93 9.29
CA HIS A 22 -3.55 -10.82 8.82
C HIS A 22 -4.26 -10.23 7.61
N ARG A 23 -4.58 -8.94 7.62
CA ARG A 23 -5.18 -8.26 6.47
C ARG A 23 -4.30 -8.33 5.23
N LEU A 24 -2.99 -8.13 5.37
CA LEU A 24 -2.04 -8.24 4.26
C LEU A 24 -1.99 -9.65 3.68
N VAL A 25 -1.94 -10.67 4.53
CA VAL A 25 -1.78 -12.08 4.11
C VAL A 25 -3.09 -12.66 3.59
N HIS A 26 -4.20 -12.49 4.32
CA HIS A 26 -5.47 -13.15 4.00
C HIS A 26 -6.33 -12.32 3.05
N ASP A 27 -6.53 -11.03 3.33
CA ASP A 27 -7.44 -10.20 2.52
C ASP A 27 -6.77 -9.68 1.25
N LEU A 28 -5.46 -9.41 1.30
CA LEU A 28 -4.68 -8.87 0.18
C LEU A 28 -3.73 -9.89 -0.46
N ALA A 29 -3.82 -11.16 -0.04
CA ALA A 29 -3.12 -12.29 -0.62
C ALA A 29 -1.60 -12.09 -0.78
N GLN A 30 -0.96 -11.43 0.19
CA GLN A 30 0.49 -11.20 0.17
C GLN A 30 1.25 -12.35 0.82
N ASP A 31 2.50 -12.56 0.38
CA ASP A 31 3.37 -13.61 0.95
C ASP A 31 3.71 -13.32 2.42
N PRO A 32 3.41 -14.25 3.35
CA PRO A 32 3.62 -14.01 4.78
C PRO A 32 5.09 -13.85 5.16
N ALA A 33 6.03 -14.51 4.45
CA ALA A 33 7.44 -14.36 4.75
C ALA A 33 7.93 -12.95 4.44
N VAL A 34 7.54 -12.39 3.29
CA VAL A 34 7.84 -11.00 2.92
C VAL A 34 7.12 -10.02 3.85
N MET A 35 5.85 -10.26 4.18
CA MET A 35 5.06 -9.31 5.00
C MET A 35 5.59 -9.15 6.42
N ARG A 36 6.21 -10.18 7.02
CA ARG A 36 6.90 -10.03 8.32
C ARG A 36 8.02 -8.99 8.26
N TRP A 37 8.79 -8.96 7.17
CA TRP A 37 9.83 -7.97 6.97
C TRP A 37 9.27 -6.58 6.71
N VAL A 38 8.16 -6.48 6.00
CA VAL A 38 7.46 -5.21 5.77
C VAL A 38 6.96 -4.61 7.08
N ILE A 39 6.30 -5.42 7.93
CA ILE A 39 5.87 -4.98 9.27
C ILE A 39 7.08 -4.59 10.13
N ALA A 40 8.16 -5.38 10.10
CA ALA A 40 9.39 -5.04 10.83
C ALA A 40 9.99 -3.71 10.38
N PHE A 41 9.98 -3.44 9.08
CA PHE A 41 10.45 -2.17 8.51
C PHE A 41 9.60 -0.99 8.98
N TRP A 42 8.26 -1.12 8.98
CA TRP A 42 7.38 -0.05 9.45
C TRP A 42 7.48 0.20 10.95
N LEU A 43 7.61 -0.85 11.75
CA LEU A 43 7.86 -0.72 13.19
C LEU A 43 9.22 -0.04 13.46
N TRP A 44 10.23 -0.32 12.64
CA TRP A 44 11.50 0.39 12.71
C TRP A 44 11.32 1.89 12.42
N LEU A 45 10.53 2.27 11.40
CA LEU A 45 10.23 3.69 11.13
C LEU A 45 9.59 4.38 12.34
N GLU A 46 8.67 3.72 13.03
CA GLU A 46 8.06 4.25 14.25
C GLU A 46 9.08 4.40 15.39
N SER A 47 10.00 3.44 15.53
CA SER A 47 11.07 3.50 16.54
C SER A 47 12.06 4.65 16.31
N THR A 48 12.20 5.13 15.07
CA THR A 48 13.06 6.27 14.73
C THR A 48 12.34 7.62 14.79
N GLY A 49 11.09 7.67 15.26
CA GLY A 49 10.34 8.91 15.48
C GLY A 49 9.20 9.17 14.48
N HIS A 50 8.94 8.27 13.54
CA HIS A 50 7.78 8.38 12.63
C HIS A 50 6.54 7.71 13.24
N HIS A 51 6.11 8.20 14.41
CA HIS A 51 5.01 7.63 15.19
C HIS A 51 3.71 7.51 14.38
N ASP A 52 2.86 6.54 14.74
CA ASP A 52 1.57 6.25 14.09
C ASP A 52 1.64 5.77 12.63
N PHE A 53 2.81 5.48 12.08
CA PHE A 53 2.96 5.05 10.69
C PHE A 53 2.06 3.86 10.36
N ILE A 54 2.10 2.80 11.19
CA ILE A 54 1.32 1.58 11.00
C ILE A 54 -0.16 1.86 11.15
N ARG A 55 -0.55 2.66 12.14
CA ARG A 55 -1.94 3.08 12.33
C ARG A 55 -2.49 3.80 11.10
N ARG A 56 -1.70 4.70 10.52
CA ARG A 56 -2.05 5.47 9.33
C ARG A 56 -2.15 4.59 8.09
N VAL A 57 -1.22 3.65 7.90
CA VAL A 57 -1.27 2.67 6.80
C VAL A 57 -2.46 1.72 6.96
N ALA A 58 -2.70 1.19 8.16
CA ALA A 58 -3.79 0.26 8.43
C ALA A 58 -5.18 0.88 8.19
N ALA A 59 -5.33 2.20 8.31
CA ALA A 59 -6.58 2.91 8.03
C ALA A 59 -6.92 3.01 6.53
N LEU A 60 -5.99 2.67 5.63
CA LEU A 60 -6.14 2.86 4.19
C LEU A 60 -6.88 1.70 3.49
N PRO A 61 -7.50 1.94 2.32
CA PRO A 61 -8.01 0.87 1.46
C PRO A 61 -6.90 -0.07 0.98
N GLY A 62 -7.22 -1.35 0.79
CA GLY A 62 -6.27 -2.40 0.41
C GLY A 62 -5.35 -2.05 -0.77
N PRO A 63 -5.89 -1.60 -1.91
CA PRO A 63 -5.07 -1.19 -3.05
C PRO A 63 -4.06 -0.07 -2.74
N VAL A 64 -4.39 0.81 -1.79
CA VAL A 64 -3.48 1.86 -1.35
C VAL A 64 -2.41 1.30 -0.42
N VAL A 65 -2.78 0.41 0.52
CA VAL A 65 -1.82 -0.29 1.40
C VAL A 65 -0.76 -1.02 0.57
N LEU A 66 -1.16 -1.67 -0.53
CA LEU A 66 -0.21 -2.37 -1.42
C LEU A 66 0.86 -1.44 -2.02
N ARG A 67 0.56 -0.15 -2.21
CA ARG A 67 1.57 0.83 -2.65
C ARG A 67 2.65 1.09 -1.60
N PHE A 68 2.27 1.10 -0.32
CA PHE A 68 3.23 1.18 0.79
C PHE A 68 4.07 -0.10 0.88
N VAL A 69 3.46 -1.26 0.61
CA VAL A 69 4.15 -2.55 0.56
C VAL A 69 5.20 -2.55 -0.56
N ASP A 70 4.85 -2.12 -1.78
CA ASP A 70 5.78 -2.04 -2.90
C ASP A 70 7.03 -1.21 -2.57
N GLU A 71 6.81 -0.03 -1.97
CA GLU A 71 7.87 0.87 -1.54
C GLU A 71 8.74 0.26 -0.42
N ALA A 72 8.12 -0.33 0.59
CA ALA A 72 8.84 -1.00 1.69
C ALA A 72 9.70 -2.17 1.19
N VAL A 73 9.16 -2.99 0.29
CA VAL A 73 9.89 -4.11 -0.32
C VAL A 73 11.04 -3.58 -1.17
N ALA A 74 10.85 -2.50 -1.93
CA ALA A 74 11.94 -1.86 -2.67
C ALA A 74 13.07 -1.39 -1.72
N CYS A 75 12.73 -0.76 -0.59
CA CYS A 75 13.69 -0.36 0.45
C CYS A 75 14.46 -1.57 1.00
N LEU A 76 13.75 -2.64 1.38
CA LEU A 76 14.35 -3.87 1.91
C LEU A 76 15.30 -4.53 0.91
N ARG A 77 14.93 -4.62 -0.38
CA ARG A 77 15.80 -5.14 -1.44
C ARG A 77 17.05 -4.27 -1.61
N CYS A 78 16.91 -2.95 -1.52
CA CYS A 78 18.03 -2.01 -1.49
C CYS A 78 18.97 -2.35 -0.32
N LEU A 79 18.43 -2.43 0.89
CA LEU A 79 19.15 -2.79 2.11
C LEU A 79 19.73 -4.21 2.11
N ALA A 80 19.30 -5.10 1.23
CA ALA A 80 19.97 -6.37 0.99
C ALA A 80 21.16 -6.20 0.01
N ASN A 81 21.01 -5.39 -1.03
CA ASN A 81 21.94 -5.36 -2.17
C ASN A 81 23.08 -4.32 -2.11
N LEU A 82 23.05 -3.24 -1.30
CA LEU A 82 24.20 -2.30 -1.21
C LEU A 82 25.55 -2.95 -0.75
N GLY A 83 25.58 -4.22 -0.33
CA GLY A 83 26.81 -4.94 -0.02
C GLY A 83 27.44 -5.69 -1.21
N GLN A 84 26.73 -5.80 -2.33
CA GLN A 84 27.20 -6.46 -3.54
C GLN A 84 27.66 -5.37 -4.51
N GLY A 85 28.97 -5.16 -4.60
CA GLY A 85 29.61 -4.09 -5.37
C GLY A 85 29.47 -4.20 -6.90
N THR A 86 28.29 -4.48 -7.43
CA THR A 86 28.05 -4.45 -8.88
C THR A 86 27.87 -3.03 -9.38
N THR A 87 28.99 -2.41 -9.73
CA THR A 87 29.04 -1.40 -10.79
C THR A 87 28.74 -2.08 -12.13
N THR A 88 27.48 -2.19 -12.49
CA THR A 88 27.09 -2.35 -13.90
C THR A 88 26.53 -1.02 -14.37
N ALA A 89 27.41 -0.21 -14.93
CA ALA A 89 27.05 0.89 -15.81
C ALA A 89 26.35 0.28 -17.04
N GLY A 90 25.02 0.29 -17.03
CA GLY A 90 24.20 -0.23 -18.12
C GLY A 90 22.71 -0.16 -17.77
N ALA A 91 22.05 0.87 -18.30
CA ALA A 91 20.59 1.09 -18.34
C ALA A 91 19.85 1.49 -17.04
N GLU A 92 19.72 2.81 -16.86
CA GLU A 92 18.50 3.52 -16.43
C GLU A 92 17.83 3.28 -15.05
N ASP A 93 18.38 2.52 -14.09
CA ASP A 93 17.72 2.39 -12.76
C ASP A 93 18.18 3.43 -11.71
N GLY A 94 18.70 4.56 -12.18
CA GLY A 94 18.76 5.82 -11.43
C GLY A 94 17.41 6.52 -11.34
N ARG A 95 16.30 5.80 -11.59
CA ARG A 95 14.96 6.26 -11.28
C ARG A 95 14.90 6.47 -9.78
N ASN A 96 15.13 7.72 -9.42
CA ASN A 96 14.81 8.34 -8.15
C ASN A 96 13.73 7.50 -7.46
N ARG A 97 14.15 6.64 -6.50
CA ARG A 97 13.24 5.80 -5.72
C ARG A 97 12.49 6.74 -4.78
N TYR A 98 11.68 7.60 -5.38
CA TYR A 98 10.69 8.37 -4.67
C TYR A 98 9.83 7.33 -3.98
N LEU A 99 9.70 7.48 -2.68
CA LEU A 99 8.77 6.73 -1.86
C LEU A 99 7.55 7.63 -1.63
N PRO A 100 6.77 7.98 -2.67
CA PRO A 100 5.73 8.99 -2.54
C PRO A 100 4.70 8.61 -1.49
N CYS A 101 4.43 7.33 -1.29
CA CYS A 101 3.46 6.88 -0.30
C CYS A 101 4.06 6.95 1.10
N THR A 102 5.22 6.33 1.30
CA THR A 102 5.92 6.28 2.57
C THR A 102 6.25 7.69 3.05
N ASN A 103 6.88 8.52 2.20
CA ASN A 103 7.28 9.89 2.54
C ASN A 103 6.10 10.81 2.82
N ALA A 104 4.90 10.52 2.30
CA ALA A 104 3.71 11.29 2.69
C ALA A 104 3.37 11.09 4.18
N LEU A 105 3.79 9.99 4.79
CA LEU A 105 3.55 9.68 6.19
C LEU A 105 4.73 9.94 7.13
N LEU A 106 5.93 10.20 6.59
CA LEU A 106 7.11 10.45 7.42
C LEU A 106 7.16 11.91 7.88
N ASN A 107 7.66 12.11 9.09
CA ASN A 107 8.01 13.44 9.59
C ASN A 107 9.21 14.01 8.81
N ASP A 108 10.21 13.16 8.55
CA ASP A 108 11.39 13.49 7.75
C ASP A 108 11.43 12.57 6.51
N PRO A 109 11.26 13.11 5.29
CA PRO A 109 11.22 12.30 4.08
C PRO A 109 12.53 11.56 3.81
N ILE A 110 12.43 10.30 3.39
CA ILE A 110 13.55 9.54 2.85
C ILE A 110 13.79 10.01 1.42
N SER A 111 14.84 10.80 1.23
CA SER A 111 15.09 11.56 0.01
C SER A 111 15.45 10.70 -1.22
N ASN A 112 16.28 9.66 -1.05
CA ASN A 112 16.55 8.61 -2.05
C ASN A 112 17.38 7.47 -1.44
N VAL A 113 17.89 6.55 -2.28
CA VAL A 113 18.73 5.40 -1.90
C VAL A 113 19.94 5.78 -1.04
N SER A 114 20.49 7.00 -1.18
CA SER A 114 21.62 7.49 -0.38
C SER A 114 21.32 7.58 1.10
N TYR A 115 20.05 7.74 1.50
CA TYR A 115 19.62 7.68 2.90
C TYR A 115 20.10 6.40 3.58
N PHE A 116 20.05 5.28 2.85
CA PHE A 116 20.46 3.98 3.36
C PHE A 116 21.96 3.70 3.18
N GLN A 117 22.69 4.44 2.33
CA GLN A 117 24.10 4.16 2.05
C GLN A 117 25.01 4.38 3.26
N GLY A 118 24.87 5.51 3.96
CA GLY A 118 25.66 5.82 5.15
C GLY A 118 25.22 5.11 6.44
N ARG A 119 23.97 4.62 6.47
CA ARG A 119 23.32 4.07 7.68
C ARG A 119 22.88 2.62 7.54
N ARG A 120 23.30 1.93 6.48
CA ARG A 120 22.83 0.58 6.12
C ARG A 120 22.83 -0.38 7.30
N ARG A 121 23.94 -0.46 8.03
CA ARG A 121 24.12 -1.42 9.13
C ARG A 121 23.16 -1.09 10.28
N GLU A 122 23.13 0.16 10.72
CA GLU A 122 22.23 0.66 11.75
C GLU A 122 20.76 0.37 11.41
N VAL A 123 20.33 0.72 10.19
CA VAL A 123 18.97 0.49 9.70
C VAL A 123 18.65 -1.00 9.67
N LEU A 124 19.52 -1.82 9.08
CA LEU A 124 19.28 -3.25 8.95
C LEU A 124 19.25 -3.97 10.31
N ASP A 125 20.11 -3.56 11.24
CA ASP A 125 20.14 -4.12 12.60
C ASP A 125 18.89 -3.72 13.38
N GLY A 126 18.40 -2.48 13.23
CA GLY A 126 17.12 -2.03 13.79
C GLY A 126 15.94 -2.84 13.26
N ILE A 127 15.85 -3.03 11.93
CA ILE A 127 14.80 -3.85 11.30
C ILE A 127 14.88 -5.31 11.78
N LYS A 128 16.09 -5.89 11.84
CA LYS A 128 16.28 -7.27 12.34
C LYS A 128 15.91 -7.41 13.80
N HIS A 129 16.22 -6.42 14.62
CA HIS A 129 15.80 -6.38 16.02
C HIS A 129 14.28 -6.49 16.10
N GLN A 130 13.58 -5.62 15.39
CA GLN A 130 12.13 -5.56 15.34
C GLN A 130 11.47 -6.84 14.78
N TYR A 131 12.10 -7.43 13.77
CA TYR A 131 11.68 -8.71 13.22
C TYR A 131 11.74 -9.83 14.26
N ARG A 132 12.87 -9.93 14.98
CA ARG A 132 13.11 -11.00 15.96
C ARG A 132 12.33 -10.81 17.26
N SER A 133 12.24 -9.58 17.76
CA SER A 133 11.60 -9.29 19.04
C SER A 133 10.07 -9.32 18.95
N ILE A 134 9.51 -8.92 17.81
CA ILE A 134 8.07 -8.68 17.67
C ILE A 134 7.48 -9.53 16.53
N CYS A 135 8.00 -9.41 15.30
CA CYS A 135 7.31 -9.99 14.13
C CYS A 135 7.29 -11.52 14.11
N LEU A 136 8.31 -12.21 14.66
CA LEU A 136 8.29 -13.68 14.77
C LEU A 136 7.16 -14.20 15.66
N VAL A 137 6.71 -13.39 16.62
CA VAL A 137 5.70 -13.78 17.61
C VAL A 137 4.32 -13.24 17.22
N VAL A 138 4.27 -11.97 16.80
CA VAL A 138 3.02 -11.24 16.55
C VAL A 138 2.48 -11.48 15.14
N CYS A 139 3.35 -11.68 14.16
CA CYS A 139 2.99 -11.91 12.77
C CYS A 139 3.05 -13.41 12.44
N ASP A 140 2.35 -14.21 13.26
CA ASP A 140 2.19 -15.63 12.98
C ASP A 140 0.98 -15.86 12.08
N VAL A 141 1.16 -16.73 11.09
CA VAL A 141 0.03 -17.27 10.32
C VAL A 141 -0.46 -18.43 11.16
N GLY A 142 -1.15 -18.12 12.26
CA GLY A 142 -1.59 -19.16 13.20
C GLY A 142 -2.17 -20.34 12.43
N SER A 143 -1.59 -21.53 12.66
CA SER A 143 -2.12 -22.79 12.15
C SER A 143 -3.46 -23.04 12.84
N SER A 144 -4.51 -22.36 12.40
CA SER A 144 -5.87 -22.61 12.81
C SER A 144 -6.51 -23.54 11.78
N ALA A 145 -6.64 -24.80 12.17
CA ALA A 145 -7.57 -25.79 11.67
C ALA A 145 -7.55 -26.05 10.14
N THR A 146 -6.92 -27.17 9.80
CA THR A 146 -7.30 -28.06 8.70
C THR A 146 -8.81 -28.01 8.40
N CYS A 147 -9.19 -27.40 7.27
CA CYS A 147 -10.40 -27.83 6.58
C CYS A 147 -10.12 -29.26 6.09
N GLY A 148 -10.88 -30.23 6.61
CA GLY A 148 -10.73 -31.64 6.32
C GLY A 148 -10.78 -31.90 4.81
N VAL A 149 -9.67 -32.40 4.28
CA VAL A 149 -9.69 -33.10 2.99
C VAL A 149 -10.11 -34.52 3.31
N PRO A 150 -11.27 -35.02 2.85
CA PRO A 150 -11.49 -36.46 2.85
C PRO A 150 -10.47 -37.05 1.88
N ALA A 151 -9.66 -37.98 2.39
CA ALA A 151 -8.73 -38.77 1.61
C ALA A 151 -9.50 -39.50 0.49
N ALA A 152 -9.38 -39.01 -0.74
CA ALA A 152 -9.74 -39.75 -1.93
C ALA A 152 -8.43 -40.09 -2.66
N ALA A 153 -8.09 -41.37 -2.62
CA ALA A 153 -6.94 -41.95 -3.31
C ALA A 153 -7.00 -41.67 -4.82
N PRO A 154 -5.87 -41.40 -5.50
CA PRO A 154 -5.87 -41.32 -6.95
C PRO A 154 -5.90 -42.72 -7.55
N LEU A 155 -6.96 -43.02 -8.31
CA LEU A 155 -7.02 -44.17 -9.20
C LEU A 155 -5.97 -44.01 -10.31
N MET A 156 -5.13 -45.03 -10.45
CA MET A 156 -4.17 -45.14 -11.54
C MET A 156 -4.89 -45.40 -12.86
N VAL A 157 -4.59 -44.60 -13.88
CA VAL A 157 -4.89 -44.93 -15.28
C VAL A 157 -3.57 -45.01 -16.03
N SER A 158 -3.28 -46.22 -16.47
CA SER A 158 -2.13 -46.62 -17.27
C SER A 158 -2.23 -46.07 -18.70
N PHE A 159 -1.12 -45.63 -19.27
CA PHE A 159 -0.97 -45.45 -20.72
C PHE A 159 0.27 -46.21 -21.22
N PRO A 160 0.23 -46.83 -22.41
CA PRO A 160 1.30 -47.71 -22.88
C PRO A 160 2.43 -46.97 -23.64
N VAL A 161 3.63 -47.40 -23.27
CA VAL A 161 4.95 -47.52 -23.92
C VAL A 161 5.08 -47.34 -25.47
N HIS A 162 5.91 -46.35 -25.85
CA HIS A 162 6.96 -46.27 -26.93
C HIS A 162 6.58 -46.07 -28.42
N PRO A 163 7.51 -45.62 -29.32
CA PRO A 163 8.94 -45.24 -29.16
C PRO A 163 9.35 -43.86 -29.75
N ALA A 164 10.58 -43.42 -29.46
CA ALA A 164 11.30 -42.32 -30.13
C ALA A 164 11.62 -42.65 -31.61
N PRO A 165 11.93 -41.70 -32.52
CA PRO A 165 13.29 -41.11 -32.55
C PRO A 165 13.44 -39.70 -33.18
N ARG A 166 14.71 -39.24 -33.18
CA ARG A 166 15.40 -38.27 -34.06
C ARG A 166 15.56 -36.82 -33.59
N VAL A 167 16.79 -36.59 -33.14
CA VAL A 167 17.52 -35.31 -33.06
C VAL A 167 17.77 -34.74 -34.46
N ALA A 168 17.51 -33.44 -34.63
CA ALA A 168 18.01 -32.60 -35.72
C ALA A 168 18.14 -31.14 -35.23
N PRO A 169 19.02 -30.31 -35.82
CA PRO A 169 19.86 -29.37 -35.08
C PRO A 169 19.26 -27.98 -34.86
N LEU A 170 19.70 -27.34 -33.78
CA LEU A 170 19.54 -25.91 -33.48
C LEU A 170 20.11 -25.04 -34.62
N PRO A 171 19.41 -24.00 -35.09
CA PRO A 171 20.05 -22.88 -35.74
C PRO A 171 20.41 -21.79 -34.73
N LEU A 172 21.69 -21.44 -34.75
CA LEU A 172 22.30 -20.28 -34.10
C LEU A 172 21.76 -18.98 -34.74
N ASN A 173 20.85 -18.25 -34.08
CA ASN A 173 20.92 -16.78 -33.94
C ASN A 173 19.80 -16.24 -33.01
N PRO A 174 20.08 -15.50 -31.92
CA PRO A 174 19.08 -15.06 -30.95
C PRO A 174 18.69 -13.58 -31.11
N MET A 175 18.48 -13.07 -32.33
CA MET A 175 18.05 -11.68 -32.51
C MET A 175 17.15 -11.52 -33.74
N ALA A 176 15.84 -11.58 -33.53
CA ALA A 176 14.78 -10.82 -34.22
C ALA A 176 13.42 -11.48 -33.93
N VAL A 177 13.03 -11.52 -32.65
CA VAL A 177 11.61 -11.72 -32.31
C VAL A 177 11.03 -10.33 -32.12
N SER A 178 10.54 -9.76 -33.22
CA SER A 178 9.71 -8.57 -33.18
C SER A 178 8.44 -8.94 -32.44
N PHE A 179 8.33 -8.55 -31.17
CA PHE A 179 7.11 -8.75 -30.40
C PHE A 179 6.00 -7.93 -31.03
N THR A 180 5.09 -8.61 -31.75
CA THR A 180 3.80 -8.06 -32.13
C THR A 180 3.01 -7.80 -30.85
N LEU A 181 3.05 -6.55 -30.37
CA LEU A 181 2.24 -6.11 -29.25
C LEU A 181 0.76 -6.28 -29.59
N ASN A 182 -0.01 -6.74 -28.61
CA ASN A 182 -1.46 -6.90 -28.75
C ASN A 182 -2.07 -5.52 -29.08
N PRO A 183 -2.81 -5.36 -30.20
CA PRO A 183 -3.42 -4.07 -30.59
C PRO A 183 -4.54 -3.62 -29.64
N MET A 184 -4.99 -4.52 -28.75
CA MET A 184 -5.93 -4.22 -27.67
C MET A 184 -5.25 -3.91 -26.32
N ALA A 185 -3.91 -3.90 -26.27
CA ALA A 185 -3.19 -3.50 -25.07
C ALA A 185 -3.44 -2.01 -24.82
N SER A 186 -3.86 -1.67 -23.60
CA SER A 186 -3.97 -0.28 -23.17
C SER A 186 -2.67 0.47 -23.45
N PRO A 187 -2.72 1.72 -23.96
CA PRO A 187 -1.53 2.49 -24.26
C PRO A 187 -0.57 2.52 -23.07
N TRP A 188 0.73 2.36 -23.33
CA TRP A 188 1.75 2.50 -22.29
C TRP A 188 1.81 3.96 -21.84
N ILE A 189 1.29 4.24 -20.64
CA ILE A 189 1.35 5.57 -20.02
C ILE A 189 2.52 5.56 -19.03
N PRO A 190 3.48 6.51 -19.12
CA PRO A 190 4.59 6.60 -18.18
C PRO A 190 4.07 6.74 -16.75
N VAL A 191 4.69 6.00 -15.82
CA VAL A 191 4.36 5.91 -14.38
C VAL A 191 4.09 7.28 -13.78
N ARG A 192 2.81 7.64 -13.68
CA ARG A 192 2.32 8.66 -12.75
C ARG A 192 1.72 7.92 -11.56
N CYS A 193 1.79 8.51 -10.37
CA CYS A 193 1.14 8.04 -9.14
C CYS A 193 -0.41 7.87 -9.23
N SER A 194 -0.98 7.91 -10.44
CA SER A 194 -2.41 7.85 -10.80
C SER A 194 -2.87 6.48 -11.30
N LEU A 195 -2.14 5.39 -11.03
CA LEU A 195 -2.55 4.03 -11.43
C LEU A 195 -3.76 3.51 -10.63
N LEU A 196 -4.06 4.13 -9.48
CA LEU A 196 -5.25 3.79 -8.73
C LEU A 196 -6.45 4.55 -9.29
N PRO A 197 -7.60 3.87 -9.52
CA PRO A 197 -8.85 4.53 -9.81
C PRO A 197 -9.13 5.67 -8.82
N ASP A 198 -9.77 6.72 -9.33
CA ASP A 198 -10.11 7.92 -8.55
C ASP A 198 -10.76 7.59 -7.21
N ASP A 199 -11.52 6.50 -7.16
CA ASP A 199 -12.22 6.03 -5.96
C ASP A 199 -11.28 5.79 -4.77
N TYR A 200 -10.09 5.24 -5.01
CA TYR A 200 -9.15 4.89 -3.93
C TYR A 200 -8.27 6.06 -3.47
N ARG A 201 -8.33 7.20 -4.17
CA ARG A 201 -7.66 8.45 -3.81
C ARG A 201 -8.65 9.57 -3.50
N SER A 202 -9.91 9.21 -3.23
CA SER A 202 -10.98 10.17 -2.99
C SER A 202 -11.39 10.27 -1.53
N LEU A 203 -11.82 11.47 -1.16
CA LEU A 203 -12.54 11.77 0.06
C LEU A 203 -13.99 12.10 -0.29
N PHE A 204 -14.92 11.59 0.52
CA PHE A 204 -16.29 12.05 0.55
C PHE A 204 -16.39 13.22 1.53
N ILE A 205 -16.99 14.33 1.09
CA ILE A 205 -17.13 15.53 1.91
C ILE A 205 -18.61 15.89 2.09
N THR A 206 -18.97 16.44 3.25
CA THR A 206 -20.31 16.97 3.51
C THR A 206 -20.24 18.34 4.14
N PHE A 207 -21.20 19.19 3.80
CA PHE A 207 -21.31 20.56 4.30
C PHE A 207 -22.32 20.66 5.44
N SER A 208 -22.16 21.66 6.31
CA SER A 208 -23.25 22.07 7.18
C SER A 208 -24.47 22.48 6.35
N LYS A 209 -25.67 22.09 6.80
CA LYS A 209 -26.94 22.50 6.17
C LYS A 209 -26.99 24.03 6.04
N GLY A 210 -27.31 24.53 4.85
CA GLY A 210 -27.42 25.97 4.58
C GLY A 210 -26.11 26.68 4.22
N TYR A 211 -24.96 25.98 4.28
CA TYR A 211 -23.64 26.59 4.13
C TYR A 211 -22.73 25.80 3.16
N PRO A 212 -23.11 25.63 1.87
CA PRO A 212 -22.28 24.96 0.90
C PRO A 212 -20.98 25.71 0.69
N ILE A 213 -19.89 24.97 0.48
CA ILE A 213 -18.54 25.53 0.27
C ILE A 213 -18.19 25.37 -1.21
N SER A 214 -17.68 26.43 -1.84
CA SER A 214 -17.34 26.38 -3.27
C SER A 214 -16.16 25.46 -3.53
N LYS A 215 -16.08 24.93 -4.75
CA LYS A 215 -14.97 24.09 -5.20
C LYS A 215 -13.63 24.80 -5.03
N GLU A 216 -13.58 26.08 -5.36
CA GLU A 216 -12.37 26.90 -5.33
C GLU A 216 -11.88 27.11 -3.88
N ASP A 217 -12.81 27.32 -2.95
CA ASP A 217 -12.50 27.45 -1.51
C ASP A 217 -11.98 26.14 -0.94
N ILE A 218 -12.54 25.00 -1.37
CA ILE A 218 -12.08 23.67 -0.98
C ILE A 218 -10.65 23.44 -1.49
N VAL A 219 -10.40 23.66 -2.79
CA VAL A 219 -9.06 23.49 -3.38
C VAL A 219 -8.05 24.38 -2.66
N ALA A 220 -8.33 25.67 -2.54
CA ALA A 220 -7.42 26.62 -1.91
C ALA A 220 -7.11 26.26 -0.45
N PHE A 221 -8.11 25.83 0.31
CA PHE A 221 -7.91 25.39 1.69
C PHE A 221 -7.00 24.16 1.77
N PHE A 222 -7.36 23.07 1.11
CA PHE A 222 -6.59 21.82 1.20
C PHE A 222 -5.16 22.01 0.65
N ASP A 223 -4.99 22.73 -0.46
CA ASP A 223 -3.66 22.96 -1.03
C ASP A 223 -2.81 23.90 -0.17
N SER A 224 -3.42 24.86 0.55
CA SER A 224 -2.70 25.72 1.49
C SER A 224 -2.21 24.99 2.74
N VAL A 225 -2.98 24.00 3.24
CA VAL A 225 -2.69 23.29 4.49
C VAL A 225 -1.78 22.10 4.24
N PHE A 226 -1.99 21.37 3.15
CA PHE A 226 -1.33 20.07 2.90
C PHE A 226 -0.39 20.08 1.68
N GLY A 227 -0.14 21.26 1.10
CA GLY A 227 0.52 21.39 -0.19
C GLY A 227 -0.40 20.98 -1.35
N PRO A 228 0.05 21.11 -2.60
CA PRO A 228 -0.77 20.86 -3.79
C PRO A 228 -1.16 19.39 -3.89
N CYS A 229 -2.29 19.03 -3.26
CA CYS A 229 -2.73 17.67 -3.04
C CYS A 229 -4.09 17.39 -3.69
N VAL A 230 -4.86 18.42 -4.01
CA VAL A 230 -6.15 18.29 -4.69
C VAL A 230 -5.93 18.20 -6.20
N GLU A 231 -6.56 17.21 -6.81
CA GLU A 231 -6.65 17.08 -8.27
C GLU A 231 -7.98 17.60 -8.79
N MET A 232 -9.09 17.18 -8.16
CA MET A 232 -10.43 17.57 -8.59
C MET A 232 -11.38 17.62 -7.40
N VAL A 233 -12.34 18.55 -7.44
CA VAL A 233 -13.49 18.57 -6.54
C VAL A 233 -14.75 18.49 -7.39
N MET A 234 -15.64 17.58 -6.99
CA MET A 234 -16.98 17.45 -7.52
C MET A 234 -17.96 17.79 -6.39
N VAL A 235 -18.95 18.62 -6.67
CA VAL A 235 -20.00 18.97 -5.72
C VAL A 235 -21.32 18.45 -6.28
N GLU A 236 -22.23 18.02 -5.41
CA GLU A 236 -23.56 17.58 -5.78
C GLU A 236 -24.25 18.57 -6.73
N LYS A 237 -24.86 18.06 -7.81
CA LYS A 237 -25.71 18.84 -8.69
C LYS A 237 -27.12 18.85 -8.12
N VAL A 238 -27.63 20.03 -7.80
CA VAL A 238 -28.95 20.22 -7.18
C VAL A 238 -29.88 21.01 -8.10
N ALA A 239 -31.19 20.83 -7.91
CA ALA A 239 -32.22 21.59 -8.62
C ALA A 239 -32.19 23.08 -8.21
N PRO A 240 -32.74 24.00 -9.03
CA PRO A 240 -32.85 25.41 -8.67
C PRO A 240 -33.55 25.59 -7.30
N GLY A 241 -32.95 26.39 -6.42
CA GLY A 241 -33.46 26.65 -5.08
C GLY A 241 -33.03 25.65 -4.00
N GLN A 242 -32.37 24.54 -4.37
CA GLN A 242 -31.71 23.64 -3.42
C GLN A 242 -30.23 23.99 -3.26
N GLN A 243 -29.61 23.52 -2.17
CA GLN A 243 -28.18 23.68 -1.92
C GLN A 243 -27.51 22.32 -1.85
N PRO A 244 -26.29 22.18 -2.41
CA PRO A 244 -25.56 20.93 -2.32
C PRO A 244 -25.16 20.65 -0.87
N VAL A 245 -25.30 19.39 -0.46
CA VAL A 245 -24.97 18.98 0.92
C VAL A 245 -23.75 18.07 0.99
N TYR A 246 -23.31 17.52 -0.14
CA TYR A 246 -22.08 16.74 -0.23
C TYR A 246 -21.26 17.01 -1.49
N GLY A 247 -20.07 16.43 -1.50
CA GLY A 247 -19.18 16.42 -2.64
C GLY A 247 -18.13 15.31 -2.50
N ARG A 248 -17.20 15.32 -3.45
CA ARG A 248 -16.08 14.40 -3.55
C ARG A 248 -14.82 15.18 -3.88
N VAL A 249 -13.76 14.94 -3.13
CA VAL A 249 -12.43 15.49 -3.37
C VAL A 249 -11.53 14.36 -3.84
N ILE A 250 -10.96 14.49 -5.03
CA ILE A 250 -9.99 13.54 -5.58
C ILE A 250 -8.60 14.10 -5.32
N LEU A 251 -7.77 13.33 -4.62
CA LEU A 251 -6.41 13.71 -4.27
C LEU A 251 -5.44 13.19 -5.33
N ARG A 252 -4.36 13.95 -5.56
CA ARG A 252 -3.27 13.60 -6.49
C ARG A 252 -2.55 12.31 -6.10
N SER A 253 -2.60 11.94 -4.82
CA SER A 253 -2.03 10.69 -4.29
C SER A 253 -2.93 10.13 -3.21
N ALA A 254 -3.20 8.83 -3.26
CA ALA A 254 -3.94 8.12 -2.22
C ALA A 254 -3.22 8.17 -0.85
N ALA A 255 -1.90 8.39 -0.84
CA ALA A 255 -1.14 8.56 0.39
C ALA A 255 -1.44 9.88 1.14
N MET A 256 -2.13 10.82 0.50
CA MET A 256 -2.60 12.04 1.18
C MET A 256 -3.86 11.82 2.01
N ILE A 257 -4.65 10.77 1.77
CA ILE A 257 -5.83 10.43 2.58
C ILE A 257 -5.49 10.38 4.08
N PRO A 258 -4.50 9.60 4.54
CA PRO A 258 -4.19 9.50 5.97
C PRO A 258 -3.52 10.76 6.51
N VAL A 259 -2.89 11.58 5.67
CA VAL A 259 -2.36 12.90 6.07
C VAL A 259 -3.52 13.84 6.35
N VAL A 260 -4.42 13.99 5.39
CA VAL A 260 -5.60 14.85 5.47
C VAL A 260 -6.51 14.43 6.62
N LEU A 261 -6.74 13.12 6.80
CA LEU A 261 -7.60 12.60 7.85
C LEU A 261 -6.87 12.31 9.18
N ASN A 262 -5.57 12.62 9.27
CA ASN A 262 -4.72 12.34 10.43
C ASN A 262 -4.78 10.86 10.93
N GLY A 263 -4.81 9.92 9.98
CA GLY A 263 -4.93 8.49 10.22
C GLY A 263 -6.27 8.06 10.83
N ARG A 264 -7.29 8.93 10.81
CA ARG A 264 -8.66 8.61 11.24
C ARG A 264 -9.53 8.33 10.00
N GLN A 265 -10.72 7.78 10.23
CA GLN A 265 -11.69 7.56 9.15
C GLN A 265 -12.39 8.86 8.71
N THR A 266 -12.46 9.84 9.60
CA THR A 266 -13.17 11.12 9.41
C THR A 266 -12.38 12.28 10.00
N ALA A 267 -12.44 13.44 9.37
CA ALA A 267 -11.91 14.70 9.88
C ALA A 267 -12.91 15.84 9.68
N LYS A 268 -12.86 16.84 10.56
CA LYS A 268 -13.67 18.06 10.49
C LYS A 268 -12.76 19.25 10.24
N PHE A 269 -13.11 20.05 9.25
CA PHE A 269 -12.40 21.25 8.84
C PHE A 269 -13.28 22.49 9.00
N MET A 270 -12.63 23.64 9.14
CA MET A 270 -13.27 24.95 9.14
C MET A 270 -12.72 25.76 7.97
N ILE A 271 -13.57 26.06 6.98
CA ILE A 271 -13.19 26.82 5.79
C ILE A 271 -14.03 28.08 5.74
N LYS A 272 -13.39 29.24 5.89
CA LYS A 272 -14.05 30.56 5.96
C LYS A 272 -15.24 30.58 6.95
N GLY A 273 -15.03 30.01 8.15
CA GLY A 273 -16.06 29.95 9.20
C GLY A 273 -17.16 28.90 8.99
N ARG A 274 -17.09 28.07 7.94
CA ARG A 274 -18.05 26.99 7.67
C ARG A 274 -17.42 25.62 7.92
N HIS A 275 -18.21 24.71 8.49
CA HIS A 275 -17.74 23.35 8.74
C HIS A 275 -17.84 22.46 7.49
N LEU A 276 -16.78 21.69 7.27
CA LEU A 276 -16.72 20.62 6.28
C LEU A 276 -16.29 19.34 6.98
N TRP A 277 -17.06 18.28 6.81
CA TRP A 277 -16.66 16.94 7.23
C TRP A 277 -16.09 16.20 6.03
N ALA A 278 -14.98 15.49 6.23
CA ALA A 278 -14.40 14.62 5.23
C ALA A 278 -14.24 13.21 5.79
N ARG A 279 -14.39 12.21 4.93
CA ARG A 279 -14.09 10.81 5.21
C ARG A 279 -13.57 10.10 3.98
N ILE A 280 -12.99 8.92 4.15
CA ILE A 280 -12.56 8.08 3.03
C ILE A 280 -13.77 7.80 2.11
N TYR A 281 -13.61 7.99 0.81
CA TYR A 281 -14.64 7.62 -0.17
C TYR A 281 -14.77 6.10 -0.27
N ILE A 282 -16.00 5.59 -0.22
CA ILE A 282 -16.28 4.16 -0.36
C ILE A 282 -16.96 3.97 -1.74
N PRO A 283 -16.29 3.36 -2.72
CA PRO A 283 -16.90 3.09 -4.02
C PRO A 283 -18.04 2.07 -3.92
N ALA A 284 -19.04 2.21 -4.79
CA ALA A 284 -20.23 1.36 -4.81
C ALA A 284 -19.92 -0.13 -5.03
N SER A 285 -18.80 -0.46 -5.69
CA SER A 285 -18.32 -1.85 -5.87
C SER A 285 -17.94 -2.55 -4.56
N ARG A 286 -17.78 -1.81 -3.45
CA ARG A 286 -17.62 -2.38 -2.09
C ARG A 286 -18.93 -2.62 -1.36
N LEU A 287 -20.05 -2.11 -1.86
CA LEU A 287 -21.38 -2.31 -1.26
C LEU A 287 -22.08 -3.55 -1.84
N SER A 288 -21.47 -4.22 -2.83
CA SER A 288 -22.05 -5.32 -3.60
C SER A 288 -21.57 -6.72 -3.19
N TYR A 289 -21.02 -6.89 -1.98
CA TYR A 289 -20.83 -8.22 -1.39
C TYR A 289 -21.51 -8.26 -0.01
N PRO A 290 -22.62 -9.00 0.15
CA PRO A 290 -23.19 -9.33 1.45
C PRO A 290 -22.32 -10.32 2.23
#